data_AF-A0A814I621-F1
#
_entry.id   AF-A0A814I621-F1
#
_cell.length_a   1.000
_cell.length_b   1.000
_cell.length_c   1.000
_cell.angle_alpha   90.00
_cell.angle_beta   90.00
_cell.angle_gamma   90.00
#
_symmetry.space_group_name_H-M   'P 1'
#
loop_
_entity.id
_entity.type
_entity.pdbx_description
1 polymer ?
#
loop_
_entity_poly.entity_id
_entity_poly.type
_entity_poly.pdbx_seq_one_letter_code
_entity_poly.pdbx_strand_id
1 'polypeptide(L)'
;MIRSRRITHETAYILSAVTLDSIIVCLGEQSYTETPGNINDLTLDNAQLELVEIIKNYTQVPIIVALAQGRPRLIRRIVDLSSAILMMFLPGTEGGQALVDVLMGKYNPSGRLPITYPKYNHRLSTYDYKWCEVLLDNTIDVEFEFGHGLSYTTFVYSNLNVSSTIKWNDQINITLNVRNNGSRQGDHTVLLFISDIYRSITPPNKELKGYTKLYLDPYEQQQIHFILNQTDLSFIGLNLTRQTEPGLFIITVGNLQANFTLLADDIHSD
;
A
#
# COMPACT_ATOMS: atom_id res chain seq x y z
N MET A 1 -33.91 -7.10 9.75
CA MET A 1 -33.82 -5.65 10.01
C MET A 1 -34.25 -5.22 11.42
N ILE A 2 -34.36 -6.11 12.42
CA ILE A 2 -34.77 -5.76 13.81
C ILE A 2 -33.69 -6.14 14.87
N ARG A 3 -32.56 -6.76 14.47
CA ARG A 3 -31.52 -7.22 15.42
C ARG A 3 -30.34 -6.25 15.65
N SER A 4 -30.07 -5.24 14.80
CA SER A 4 -28.90 -4.37 15.01
C SER A 4 -29.11 -3.32 16.12
N ARG A 5 -30.31 -2.71 16.22
CA ARG A 5 -30.59 -1.64 17.21
C ARG A 5 -30.54 -2.06 18.68
N ARG A 6 -30.71 -3.35 19.01
CA ARG A 6 -30.60 -3.82 20.40
C ARG A 6 -29.14 -4.04 20.82
N ILE A 7 -28.32 -4.56 19.91
CA ILE A 7 -26.90 -4.86 20.17
C ILE A 7 -26.12 -3.56 20.43
N THR A 8 -26.48 -2.46 19.77
CA THR A 8 -25.73 -1.20 19.85
C THR A 8 -25.80 -0.49 21.21
N HIS A 9 -26.97 -0.39 21.83
CA HIS A 9 -27.11 0.28 23.12
C HIS A 9 -26.63 -0.57 24.29
N GLU A 10 -26.84 -1.89 24.23
CA GLU A 10 -26.41 -2.83 25.28
C GLU A 10 -24.88 -2.94 25.33
N THR A 11 -24.22 -2.96 24.16
CA THR A 11 -22.76 -2.94 24.08
C THR A 11 -22.18 -1.63 24.63
N ALA A 12 -22.77 -0.49 24.28
CA ALA A 12 -22.34 0.82 24.79
C ALA A 12 -22.50 0.91 26.33
N TYR A 13 -23.60 0.37 26.87
CA TYR A 13 -23.84 0.30 28.31
C TYR A 13 -22.79 -0.55 29.02
N ILE A 14 -22.48 -1.74 28.49
CA ILE A 14 -21.44 -2.61 29.03
C ILE A 14 -20.08 -1.90 28.99
N LEU A 15 -19.71 -1.27 27.87
CA LEU A 15 -18.46 -0.54 27.74
C LEU A 15 -18.34 0.63 28.72
N SER A 16 -19.44 1.30 29.05
CA SER A 16 -19.46 2.37 30.06
C SER A 16 -19.32 1.87 31.50
N ALA A 17 -19.55 0.57 31.73
CA ALA A 17 -19.55 -0.06 33.06
C ALA A 17 -18.24 -0.78 33.41
N VAL A 18 -17.28 -0.87 32.47
CA VAL A 18 -15.97 -1.50 32.67
C VAL A 18 -14.83 -0.56 32.30
N THR A 19 -13.75 -0.61 33.07
CA THR A 19 -12.50 0.07 32.73
C THR A 19 -11.72 -0.78 31.73
N LEU A 20 -11.45 -0.23 30.54
CA LEU A 20 -10.73 -0.91 29.46
C LEU A 20 -9.56 -0.05 29.00
N ASP A 21 -8.40 -0.67 28.75
CA ASP A 21 -7.23 0.03 28.21
C ASP A 21 -7.30 0.19 26.69
N SER A 22 -7.94 -0.76 26.00
CA SER A 22 -8.17 -0.73 24.55
C SER A 22 -9.36 -1.60 24.16
N ILE A 23 -9.92 -1.37 22.98
CA ILE A 23 -11.00 -2.17 22.39
C ILE A 23 -10.55 -2.66 21.03
N ILE A 24 -10.58 -3.98 20.82
CA ILE A 24 -10.33 -4.59 19.50
C ILE A 24 -11.67 -4.91 18.85
N VAL A 25 -11.91 -4.37 17.66
CA VAL A 25 -13.13 -4.59 16.90
C VAL A 25 -12.78 -5.32 15.60
N CYS A 26 -13.21 -6.57 15.48
CA CYS A 26 -13.00 -7.38 14.29
C CYS A 26 -14.13 -7.15 13.29
N LEU A 27 -13.82 -6.59 12.13
CA LEU A 27 -14.76 -6.21 11.08
C LEU A 27 -14.36 -6.82 9.73
N GLY A 28 -15.24 -6.75 8.74
CA GLY A 28 -14.95 -7.11 7.35
C GLY A 28 -16.09 -7.87 6.69
N GLU A 29 -15.76 -8.98 6.03
CA GLU A 29 -16.70 -9.74 5.22
C GLU A 29 -16.82 -11.19 5.71
N GLN A 30 -17.99 -11.78 5.52
CA GLN A 30 -18.14 -13.23 5.55
C GLN A 30 -17.44 -13.84 4.34
N SER A 31 -17.02 -15.11 4.43
CA SER A 31 -16.41 -15.82 3.30
C SER A 31 -17.41 -16.02 2.17
N TYR A 32 -16.96 -15.85 0.94
CA TYR A 32 -17.71 -16.10 -0.29
C TYR A 32 -16.76 -16.59 -1.38
N THR A 33 -17.30 -17.12 -2.47
CA THR A 33 -16.54 -17.61 -3.63
C THR A 33 -17.26 -17.21 -4.90
N GLU A 34 -16.54 -16.66 -5.88
CA GLU A 34 -17.02 -16.37 -7.25
C GLU A 34 -18.33 -15.54 -7.29
N THR A 35 -19.25 -15.87 -8.21
CA THR A 35 -20.51 -15.15 -8.47
C THR A 35 -21.39 -14.94 -7.22
N PRO A 36 -21.55 -15.91 -6.29
CA PRO A 36 -22.22 -15.66 -5.02
C PRO A 36 -21.67 -14.49 -4.20
N GLY A 37 -20.41 -14.11 -4.40
CA GLY A 37 -19.77 -12.96 -3.77
C GLY A 37 -20.00 -11.63 -4.48
N ASN A 38 -20.83 -11.56 -5.52
CA ASN A 38 -21.11 -10.31 -6.22
C ASN A 38 -21.82 -9.31 -5.30
N ILE A 39 -21.38 -8.06 -5.41
CA ILE A 39 -21.88 -6.91 -4.63
C ILE A 39 -22.03 -5.71 -5.57
N ASN A 40 -22.91 -4.79 -5.20
CA ASN A 40 -23.09 -3.53 -5.93
C ASN A 40 -22.51 -2.32 -5.18
N ASP A 41 -22.02 -2.53 -3.96
CA ASP A 41 -21.49 -1.48 -3.08
C ASP A 41 -20.30 -2.01 -2.27
N LEU A 42 -19.18 -1.31 -2.37
CA LEU A 42 -17.96 -1.59 -1.62
C LEU A 42 -18.03 -1.08 -0.17
N THR A 43 -18.98 -0.23 0.20
CA THR A 43 -19.13 0.31 1.56
C THR A 43 -19.28 -0.80 2.58
N LEU A 44 -18.39 -0.88 3.58
CA LEU A 44 -18.53 -1.87 4.66
C LEU A 44 -19.94 -1.83 5.25
N ASP A 45 -20.47 -2.98 5.68
CA ASP A 45 -21.84 -3.06 6.22
C ASP A 45 -22.08 -1.93 7.24
N ASN A 46 -23.16 -1.16 7.04
CA ASN A 46 -23.47 -0.02 7.89
C ASN A 46 -23.56 -0.39 9.37
N ALA A 47 -24.03 -1.61 9.71
CA ALA A 47 -24.07 -2.06 11.09
C ALA A 47 -22.67 -2.17 11.72
N GLN A 48 -21.66 -2.53 10.93
CA GLN A 48 -20.26 -2.62 11.37
C GLN A 48 -19.63 -1.22 11.52
N LEU A 49 -19.93 -0.31 10.59
CA LEU A 49 -19.47 1.08 10.67
C LEU A 49 -20.08 1.81 11.88
N GLU A 50 -21.39 1.67 12.06
CA GLU A 50 -22.13 2.26 13.19
C GLU A 50 -21.61 1.73 14.54
N LEU A 51 -21.19 0.47 14.62
CA LEU A 51 -20.61 -0.09 15.84
C LEU A 51 -19.40 0.71 16.31
N VAL A 52 -18.46 1.03 15.42
CA VAL A 52 -17.25 1.80 15.77
C VAL A 52 -17.62 3.25 16.13
N GLU A 53 -18.52 3.86 15.37
CA GLU A 53 -19.03 5.22 15.66
C GLU A 53 -19.68 5.30 17.04
N ILE A 54 -20.49 4.31 17.40
CA ILE A 54 -21.11 4.21 18.71
C ILE A 54 -20.04 4.05 19.79
N ILE A 55 -19.12 3.09 19.66
CA ILE A 55 -18.03 2.91 20.64
C ILE A 55 -17.30 4.25 20.86
N LYS A 56 -16.91 4.93 19.78
CA LYS A 56 -16.19 6.21 19.88
C LYS A 56 -17.01 7.34 20.54
N ASN A 57 -18.33 7.33 20.40
CA ASN A 57 -19.21 8.32 21.02
C ASN A 57 -19.37 8.12 22.54
N TYR A 58 -19.27 6.88 23.03
CA TYR A 58 -19.46 6.55 24.45
C TYR A 58 -18.14 6.39 25.21
N THR A 59 -17.00 6.25 24.52
CA THR A 59 -15.71 6.06 25.18
C THR A 59 -14.57 6.78 24.46
N GLN A 60 -13.56 7.19 25.22
CA GLN A 60 -12.28 7.71 24.71
C GLN A 60 -11.19 6.62 24.65
N VAL A 61 -11.53 5.38 24.99
CA VAL A 61 -10.62 4.24 24.96
C VAL A 61 -10.14 4.01 23.51
N PRO A 62 -8.83 3.74 23.29
CA PRO A 62 -8.28 3.44 21.98
C PRO A 62 -9.01 2.28 21.28
N ILE A 63 -9.40 2.50 20.02
CA ILE A 63 -10.08 1.50 19.19
C ILE A 63 -9.09 0.94 18.17
N ILE A 64 -8.90 -0.37 18.20
CA ILE A 64 -8.07 -1.12 17.25
C ILE A 64 -9.00 -1.90 16.34
N VAL A 65 -9.04 -1.56 15.05
CA VAL A 65 -9.86 -2.28 14.08
C VAL A 65 -9.02 -3.35 13.40
N ALA A 66 -9.48 -4.60 13.47
CA ALA A 66 -8.90 -5.72 12.75
C ALA A 66 -9.81 -6.08 11.57
N LEU A 67 -9.32 -5.92 10.34
CA LEU A 67 -10.11 -6.12 9.12
C LEU A 67 -9.82 -7.49 8.51
N ALA A 68 -10.84 -8.35 8.44
CA ALA A 68 -10.81 -9.64 7.76
C ALA A 68 -11.79 -9.63 6.58
N GLN A 69 -11.29 -9.45 5.37
CA GLN A 69 -12.09 -9.20 4.17
C GLN A 69 -11.34 -9.64 2.92
N GLY A 70 -12.07 -10.08 1.90
CA GLY A 70 -11.48 -10.57 0.64
C GLY A 70 -11.20 -9.45 -0.37
N ARG A 71 -11.80 -8.26 -0.15
CA ARG A 71 -11.64 -7.08 -1.01
C ARG A 71 -11.61 -5.79 -0.16
N PRO A 72 -11.17 -4.64 -0.69
CA PRO A 72 -11.03 -3.43 0.12
C PRO A 72 -12.40 -2.74 0.32
N ARG A 73 -13.11 -3.08 1.39
CA ARG A 73 -14.40 -2.42 1.73
C ARG A 73 -14.17 -0.96 2.10
N LEU A 74 -15.06 -0.05 1.72
CA LEU A 74 -14.88 1.37 2.08
C LEU A 74 -15.10 1.56 3.58
N ILE A 75 -14.07 2.09 4.25
CA ILE A 75 -14.02 2.26 5.71
C ILE A 75 -13.80 3.72 6.14
N ARG A 76 -13.82 4.68 5.21
CA ARG A 76 -13.54 6.12 5.46
C ARG A 76 -14.20 6.71 6.71
N ARG A 77 -15.40 6.23 7.07
CA ARG A 77 -16.18 6.68 8.24
C ARG A 77 -15.52 6.35 9.57
N ILE A 78 -14.71 5.31 9.61
CA ILE A 78 -14.13 4.76 10.84
C ILE A 78 -12.61 4.91 10.91
N VAL A 79 -11.96 5.42 9.85
CA VAL A 79 -10.50 5.59 9.82
C VAL A 79 -10.03 6.56 10.90
N ASP A 80 -10.57 7.77 10.92
CA ASP A 80 -10.21 8.79 11.92
C ASP A 80 -10.72 8.48 13.34
N LEU A 81 -11.66 7.52 13.47
CA LEU A 81 -12.17 7.06 14.76
C LEU A 81 -11.29 5.97 15.38
N SER A 82 -10.46 5.32 14.57
CA SER A 82 -9.63 4.19 14.95
C SER A 82 -8.23 4.67 15.35
N SER A 83 -7.73 4.18 16.49
CA SER A 83 -6.35 4.42 16.92
C SER A 83 -5.35 3.56 16.14
N ALA A 84 -5.79 2.40 15.64
CA ALA A 84 -5.02 1.55 14.75
C ALA A 84 -5.96 0.73 13.85
N ILE A 85 -5.50 0.41 12.65
CA ILE A 85 -6.17 -0.49 11.71
C ILE A 85 -5.19 -1.56 11.27
N LEU A 86 -5.54 -2.82 11.45
CA LEU A 86 -4.77 -3.96 10.97
C LEU A 86 -5.53 -4.67 9.84
N MET A 87 -4.95 -4.65 8.64
CA MET A 87 -5.49 -5.37 7.49
C MET A 87 -4.99 -6.81 7.48
N MET A 88 -5.86 -7.78 7.79
CA MET A 88 -5.56 -9.22 7.84
C MET A 88 -5.86 -9.97 6.53
N PHE A 89 -6.65 -9.38 5.62
CA PHE A 89 -7.24 -10.05 4.46
C PHE A 89 -7.96 -11.35 4.86
N LEU A 90 -7.57 -12.48 4.28
CA LEU A 90 -8.09 -13.82 4.58
C LEU A 90 -6.92 -14.66 5.13
N PRO A 91 -6.59 -14.55 6.44
CA PRO A 91 -5.34 -15.07 7.00
C PRO A 91 -5.30 -16.58 7.26
N GLY A 92 -6.33 -17.32 6.82
CA GLY A 92 -6.42 -18.78 6.99
C GLY A 92 -6.65 -19.22 8.44
N THR A 93 -6.44 -20.52 8.69
CA THR A 93 -6.78 -21.19 9.96
C THR A 93 -6.04 -20.60 11.17
N GLU A 94 -4.78 -20.21 11.00
CA GLU A 94 -3.95 -19.64 12.08
C GLU A 94 -4.05 -18.10 12.18
N GLY A 95 -5.00 -17.50 11.47
CA GLY A 95 -5.12 -16.04 11.39
C GLY A 95 -5.42 -15.36 12.73
N GLY A 96 -6.13 -16.04 13.63
CA GLY A 96 -6.36 -15.55 14.99
C GLY A 96 -5.06 -15.47 15.81
N GLN A 97 -4.22 -16.49 15.74
CA GLN A 97 -2.92 -16.48 16.42
C GLN A 97 -1.98 -15.45 15.81
N ALA A 98 -1.97 -15.33 14.47
CA ALA A 98 -1.17 -14.32 13.78
C ALA A 98 -1.58 -12.88 14.18
N LEU A 99 -2.88 -12.61 14.32
CA LEU A 99 -3.39 -11.34 14.83
C LEU A 99 -2.85 -11.05 16.24
N VAL A 100 -2.94 -12.02 17.14
CA VAL A 100 -2.45 -11.86 18.53
C VAL A 100 -0.94 -11.62 18.55
N ASP A 101 -0.17 -12.40 17.78
CA ASP A 101 1.29 -12.27 17.72
C ASP A 101 1.73 -10.88 17.23
N VAL A 102 0.99 -10.30 16.26
CA VAL A 102 1.22 -8.92 15.80
C VAL A 102 0.83 -7.91 16.88
N LEU A 103 -0.39 -7.98 17.42
CA LEU A 103 -0.87 -7.02 18.43
C LEU A 103 -0.02 -7.00 19.70
N MET A 104 0.51 -8.16 20.11
CA MET A 104 1.39 -8.30 21.26
C MET A 104 2.85 -7.93 20.95
N GLY A 105 3.16 -7.55 19.70
CA GLY A 105 4.49 -7.13 19.28
C GLY A 105 5.51 -8.27 19.20
N LYS A 106 5.07 -9.53 19.23
CA LYS A 106 5.93 -10.70 18.97
C LYS A 106 6.41 -10.72 17.52
N TYR A 107 5.60 -10.22 16.60
CA TYR A 107 6.00 -9.94 15.23
C TYR A 107 5.74 -8.47 14.88
N ASN A 108 6.73 -7.81 14.28
CA ASN A 108 6.60 -6.46 13.76
C ASN A 108 5.93 -6.52 12.37
N PRO A 109 4.75 -5.89 12.15
CA PRO A 109 4.05 -5.98 10.88
C PRO A 109 4.91 -5.45 9.73
N SER A 110 5.00 -6.25 8.68
CA SER A 110 5.81 -5.97 7.48
C SER A 110 5.00 -6.09 6.18
N GLY A 111 3.69 -6.26 6.29
CA GLY A 111 2.77 -6.32 5.15
C GLY A 111 2.65 -4.96 4.45
N ARG A 112 2.51 -5.01 3.13
CA ARG A 112 2.33 -3.85 2.26
C ARG A 112 1.13 -4.11 1.36
N LEU A 113 0.28 -3.13 1.15
CA LEU A 113 -0.91 -3.29 0.32
C LEU A 113 -0.51 -3.60 -1.13
N PRO A 114 -0.97 -4.73 -1.71
CA PRO A 114 -0.74 -5.06 -3.12
C PRO A 114 -1.77 -4.39 -4.05
N ILE A 115 -2.66 -3.58 -3.49
CA ILE A 115 -3.74 -2.88 -4.19
C ILE A 115 -3.84 -1.45 -3.67
N THR A 116 -4.41 -0.55 -4.47
CA THR A 116 -4.84 0.76 -3.99
C THR A 116 -6.17 0.59 -3.25
N TYR A 117 -6.25 1.04 -2.00
CA TYR A 117 -7.44 0.95 -1.18
C TYR A 117 -8.36 2.15 -1.45
N PRO A 118 -9.54 1.97 -2.07
CA PRO A 118 -10.39 3.07 -2.45
C PRO A 118 -11.06 3.74 -1.24
N LYS A 119 -11.26 5.06 -1.36
CA LYS A 119 -12.00 5.87 -0.37
C LYS A 119 -13.48 6.00 -0.69
N TYR A 120 -13.82 6.00 -1.98
CA TYR A 120 -15.20 6.16 -2.48
C TYR A 120 -15.55 5.11 -3.53
N ASN A 121 -16.84 4.75 -3.61
CA ASN A 121 -17.33 3.74 -4.55
C ASN A 121 -17.23 4.16 -6.02
N HIS A 122 -17.20 5.47 -6.30
CA HIS A 122 -17.19 6.06 -7.64
C HIS A 122 -15.84 6.68 -8.01
N ARG A 123 -14.79 6.47 -7.20
CA ARG A 123 -13.42 6.95 -7.45
C ARG A 123 -12.44 5.80 -7.25
N LEU A 124 -12.51 4.84 -8.16
CA LEU A 124 -11.62 3.69 -8.20
C LEU A 124 -10.47 4.00 -9.16
N SER A 125 -9.25 3.98 -8.63
CA SER A 125 -8.03 4.19 -9.41
C SER A 125 -6.97 3.19 -8.96
N THR A 126 -6.08 2.83 -9.87
CA THR A 126 -4.87 2.07 -9.55
C THR A 126 -3.69 3.01 -9.34
N TYR A 127 -2.59 2.50 -8.79
CA TYR A 127 -1.42 3.31 -8.44
C TYR A 127 -0.64 3.82 -9.66
N ASP A 128 -0.81 3.14 -10.79
CA ASP A 128 -0.18 3.34 -12.10
C ASP A 128 -1.10 4.10 -13.07
N TYR A 129 -1.94 5.00 -12.53
CA TYR A 129 -2.85 5.84 -13.28
C TYR A 129 -2.13 6.70 -14.33
N LYS A 130 -2.86 7.10 -15.38
CA LYS A 130 -2.35 8.00 -16.43
C LYS A 130 -2.46 9.45 -15.98
N TRP A 131 -1.55 10.30 -16.45
CA TRP A 131 -1.57 11.74 -16.14
C TRP A 131 -2.90 12.44 -16.51
N CYS A 132 -3.63 11.94 -17.51
CA CYS A 132 -4.95 12.47 -17.86
C CYS A 132 -6.00 12.29 -16.75
N GLU A 133 -5.80 11.34 -15.83
CA GLU A 133 -6.69 11.08 -14.69
C GLU A 133 -6.55 12.11 -13.58
N VAL A 134 -5.57 13.01 -13.63
CA VAL A 134 -5.35 14.07 -12.62
C VAL A 134 -5.37 15.49 -13.22
N LEU A 135 -5.97 15.65 -14.39
CA LEU A 135 -6.17 16.96 -15.02
C LEU A 135 -7.44 17.64 -14.50
N LEU A 136 -7.54 18.95 -14.72
CA LEU A 136 -8.77 19.73 -14.51
C LEU A 136 -9.40 19.54 -13.12
N ASP A 137 -8.58 19.69 -12.07
CA ASP A 137 -8.94 19.55 -10.67
C ASP A 137 -9.33 18.13 -10.21
N ASN A 138 -9.12 17.10 -11.05
CA ASN A 138 -9.25 15.72 -10.59
C ASN A 138 -8.03 15.30 -9.75
N THR A 139 -8.27 14.56 -8.68
CA THR A 139 -7.23 14.09 -7.76
C THR A 139 -7.42 12.61 -7.46
N ILE A 140 -6.33 11.87 -7.33
CA ILE A 140 -6.36 10.51 -6.79
C ILE A 140 -6.55 10.62 -5.27
N ASP A 141 -7.80 10.52 -4.82
CA ASP A 141 -8.19 10.56 -3.40
C ASP A 141 -8.57 9.15 -2.96
N VAL A 142 -7.56 8.40 -2.53
CA VAL A 142 -7.65 7.01 -2.07
C VAL A 142 -7.45 6.95 -0.56
N GLU A 143 -7.88 5.86 0.08
CA GLU A 143 -7.73 5.71 1.53
C GLU A 143 -6.28 5.32 1.87
N PHE A 144 -5.76 4.34 1.14
CA PHE A 144 -4.37 3.90 1.27
C PHE A 144 -3.80 3.58 -0.11
N GLU A 145 -2.60 4.10 -0.37
CA GLU A 145 -1.86 3.88 -1.61
C GLU A 145 -1.39 2.43 -1.76
N PHE A 146 -1.13 2.00 -3.00
CA PHE A 146 -0.37 0.77 -3.24
C PHE A 146 1.00 0.84 -2.54
N GLY A 147 1.39 -0.25 -1.90
CA GLY A 147 2.61 -0.32 -1.10
C GLY A 147 2.51 0.35 0.27
N HIS A 148 1.35 0.89 0.65
CA HIS A 148 1.14 1.39 2.01
C HIS A 148 1.22 0.25 3.03
N GLY A 149 1.83 0.51 4.18
CA GLY A 149 2.05 -0.46 5.25
C GLY A 149 2.95 0.15 6.31
N LEU A 150 2.50 0.09 7.57
CA LEU A 150 3.23 0.62 8.71
C LEU A 150 4.02 -0.49 9.42
N SER A 151 4.92 -0.08 10.29
CA SER A 151 5.75 -0.95 11.13
C SER A 151 5.78 -0.38 12.55
N TYR A 152 6.12 -1.21 13.54
CA TYR A 152 6.42 -0.76 14.90
C TYR A 152 7.79 -0.08 15.04
N THR A 153 8.57 -0.04 13.95
CA THR A 153 9.78 0.78 13.82
C THR A 153 9.67 1.70 12.60
N THR A 154 10.65 2.57 12.41
CA THR A 154 10.73 3.46 11.24
C THR A 154 11.93 3.11 10.38
N PHE A 155 11.77 3.21 9.06
CA PHE A 155 12.85 2.97 8.10
C PHE A 155 13.10 4.24 7.31
N VAL A 156 14.37 4.59 7.14
CA VAL A 156 14.79 5.79 6.42
C VAL A 156 15.67 5.37 5.24
N TYR A 157 15.41 6.00 4.10
CA TYR A 157 16.21 5.82 2.90
C TYR A 157 17.24 6.95 2.76
N SER A 158 18.43 6.63 2.28
CA SER A 158 19.46 7.63 1.93
C SER A 158 20.30 7.17 0.75
N ASN A 159 21.04 8.10 0.14
CA ASN A 159 22.05 7.83 -0.89
C ASN A 159 21.51 7.03 -2.09
N LEU A 160 20.31 7.37 -2.58
CA LEU A 160 19.81 6.84 -3.86
C LEU A 160 20.72 7.32 -4.99
N ASN A 161 21.32 6.37 -5.71
CA ASN A 161 22.31 6.65 -6.73
C ASN A 161 22.11 5.75 -7.95
N VAL A 162 22.25 6.37 -9.13
CA VAL A 162 22.23 5.76 -10.46
C VAL A 162 23.11 6.62 -11.38
N SER A 163 23.69 6.04 -12.43
CA SER A 163 24.37 6.85 -13.45
C SER A 163 23.37 7.76 -14.15
N SER A 164 23.75 9.03 -14.38
CA SER A 164 22.88 10.03 -15.03
C SER A 164 22.56 9.70 -16.49
N THR A 165 23.42 8.90 -17.13
CA THR A 165 23.30 8.52 -18.53
C THR A 165 23.61 7.04 -18.65
N ILE A 166 22.76 6.31 -19.36
CA ILE A 166 22.85 4.86 -19.58
C ILE A 166 22.82 4.62 -21.09
N LYS A 167 23.77 3.85 -21.62
CA LYS A 167 23.72 3.42 -23.02
C LYS A 167 22.65 2.35 -23.20
N TRP A 168 22.13 2.23 -24.41
CA TRP A 168 21.00 1.36 -24.72
C TRP A 168 21.10 -0.08 -24.18
N ASN A 169 22.29 -0.69 -24.25
CA ASN A 169 22.54 -2.07 -23.83
C ASN A 169 23.22 -2.23 -22.46
N ASP A 170 23.44 -1.11 -21.75
CA ASP A 170 24.09 -1.14 -20.43
C ASP A 170 23.08 -1.50 -19.32
N GLN A 171 23.59 -2.07 -18.23
CA GLN A 171 22.79 -2.29 -17.03
C GLN A 171 22.54 -0.98 -16.28
N ILE A 172 21.31 -0.82 -15.80
CA ILE A 172 20.91 0.29 -14.93
C ILE A 172 21.12 -0.17 -13.48
N ASN A 173 22.28 0.18 -12.93
CA ASN A 173 22.64 -0.14 -11.55
C ASN A 173 22.14 0.94 -10.60
N ILE A 174 21.22 0.57 -9.72
CA ILE A 174 20.58 1.48 -8.76
C ILE A 174 20.95 1.02 -7.36
N THR A 175 21.45 1.95 -6.55
CA THR A 175 21.88 1.68 -5.18
C THR A 175 21.22 2.64 -4.21
N LEU A 176 20.88 2.17 -3.02
CA LEU A 176 20.47 3.04 -1.91
C LEU A 176 20.76 2.39 -0.57
N ASN A 177 20.79 3.19 0.48
CA ASN A 177 20.90 2.74 1.85
C ASN A 177 19.53 2.72 2.52
N VAL A 178 19.28 1.69 3.31
CA VAL A 178 18.08 1.54 4.14
C VAL A 178 18.54 1.39 5.58
N ARG A 179 18.04 2.25 6.47
CA ARG A 179 18.36 2.22 7.90
C ARG A 179 17.10 2.02 8.72
N ASN A 180 17.14 1.10 9.67
CA ASN A 180 16.16 1.03 10.74
C ASN A 180 16.48 2.15 11.74
N ASN A 181 15.58 3.12 11.88
CA ASN A 181 15.78 4.30 12.72
C ASN A 181 15.02 4.23 14.05
N GLY A 182 14.40 3.10 14.39
CA GLY A 182 13.71 2.91 15.65
C GLY A 182 14.36 1.85 16.54
N SER A 183 13.73 1.60 17.69
CA SER A 183 14.24 0.72 18.74
C SER A 183 13.74 -0.72 18.64
N ARG A 184 13.09 -1.10 17.53
CA ARG A 184 12.55 -2.44 17.30
C ARG A 184 13.12 -3.00 16.00
N GLN A 185 13.46 -4.28 16.01
CA GLN A 185 13.78 -5.01 14.79
C GLN A 185 12.54 -5.13 13.89
N GLY A 186 12.74 -5.31 12.59
CA GLY A 186 11.63 -5.54 11.68
C GLY A 186 12.05 -5.86 10.26
N ASP A 187 11.17 -6.59 9.58
CA ASP A 187 11.26 -6.74 8.14
C ASP A 187 10.66 -5.51 7.44
N HIS A 188 11.29 -5.10 6.33
CA HIS A 188 10.84 -3.97 5.54
C HIS A 188 10.97 -4.25 4.06
N THR A 189 9.88 -4.00 3.33
CA THR A 189 9.84 -4.14 1.87
C THR A 189 10.14 -2.80 1.22
N VAL A 190 11.20 -2.75 0.42
CA VAL A 190 11.56 -1.60 -0.41
C VAL A 190 10.98 -1.80 -1.79
N LEU A 191 10.27 -0.79 -2.29
CA LEU A 191 9.63 -0.78 -3.60
C LEU A 191 10.34 0.23 -4.50
N LEU A 192 10.78 -0.23 -5.68
CA LEU A 192 11.41 0.59 -6.70
C LEU A 192 10.43 0.83 -7.83
N PHE A 193 10.08 2.10 -8.02
CA PHE A 193 9.24 2.55 -9.11
C PHE A 193 10.04 3.32 -10.16
N ILE A 194 9.60 3.21 -11.41
CA ILE A 194 10.10 4.04 -12.52
C ILE A 194 8.95 4.82 -13.14
N SER A 195 9.19 6.10 -13.40
CA SER A 195 8.35 6.96 -14.23
C SER A 195 9.07 7.21 -15.54
N ASP A 196 8.45 6.84 -16.65
CA ASP A 196 8.87 7.24 -17.99
C ASP A 196 8.23 8.59 -18.30
N ILE A 197 9.04 9.64 -18.51
CA ILE A 197 8.54 11.01 -18.61
C ILE A 197 7.88 11.27 -19.96
N TYR A 198 8.37 10.62 -21.01
CA TYR A 198 7.85 10.81 -22.35
C TYR A 198 8.10 9.57 -23.20
N ARG A 199 7.03 9.04 -23.79
CA ARG A 199 7.08 7.99 -24.81
C ARG A 199 5.89 8.10 -25.75
N SER A 200 5.92 7.40 -26.88
CA SER A 200 4.90 7.45 -27.94
C SER A 200 3.47 7.10 -27.49
N ILE A 201 3.30 6.38 -26.39
CA ILE A 201 2.01 6.16 -25.72
C ILE A 201 2.08 6.70 -24.30
N THR A 202 1.06 7.49 -23.91
CA THR A 202 0.92 8.05 -22.57
C THR A 202 1.38 7.06 -21.47
N PRO A 203 2.50 7.35 -20.79
CA PRO A 203 3.01 6.49 -19.73
C PRO A 203 2.09 6.57 -18.49
N PRO A 204 2.05 5.52 -17.66
CA PRO A 204 1.54 5.66 -16.30
C PRO A 204 2.39 6.65 -15.52
N ASN A 205 1.85 7.21 -14.44
CA ASN A 205 2.58 8.09 -13.54
C ASN A 205 3.85 7.43 -12.99
N LYS A 206 3.81 6.12 -12.69
CA LYS A 206 4.91 5.27 -12.23
C LYS A 206 4.54 3.78 -12.37
N GLU A 207 5.55 2.92 -12.49
CA GLU A 207 5.39 1.46 -12.53
C GLU A 207 6.35 0.80 -11.53
N LEU A 208 5.90 -0.22 -10.80
CA LEU A 208 6.79 -1.03 -9.97
C LEU A 208 7.72 -1.86 -10.87
N LYS A 209 9.03 -1.66 -10.76
CA LYS A 209 10.04 -2.41 -11.54
C LYS A 209 10.90 -3.34 -10.69
N GLY A 210 10.90 -3.17 -9.37
CA GLY A 210 11.61 -4.07 -8.47
C GLY A 210 11.16 -3.92 -7.03
N TYR A 211 11.37 -4.97 -6.24
CA TYR A 211 11.22 -4.90 -4.79
C TYR A 211 12.21 -5.84 -4.11
N THR A 212 12.56 -5.52 -2.87
CA THR A 212 13.33 -6.41 -2.01
C THR A 212 12.81 -6.31 -0.58
N LYS A 213 12.90 -7.40 0.17
CA LYS A 213 12.54 -7.43 1.58
C LYS A 213 13.80 -7.71 2.38
N LEU A 214 14.07 -6.86 3.36
CA LEU A 214 15.21 -6.99 4.25
C LEU A 214 14.76 -7.01 5.70
N TYR A 215 15.54 -7.69 6.53
CA TYR A 215 15.46 -7.66 7.98
C TYR A 215 16.53 -6.68 8.48
N LEU A 216 16.18 -5.80 9.40
CA LEU A 216 17.14 -4.91 10.07
C LEU A 216 16.92 -4.90 11.58
N ASP A 217 18.00 -5.09 12.32
CA ASP A 217 18.06 -4.82 13.74
C ASP A 217 17.94 -3.30 14.03
N PRO A 218 17.61 -2.90 15.27
CA PRO A 218 17.55 -1.48 15.64
C PRO A 218 18.84 -0.75 15.26
N TYR A 219 18.71 0.38 14.56
CA TYR A 219 19.83 1.22 14.15
C TYR A 219 20.80 0.59 13.14
N GLU A 220 20.48 -0.59 12.60
CA GLU A 220 21.22 -1.21 11.51
C GLU A 220 20.96 -0.48 10.19
N GLN A 221 21.97 -0.47 9.33
CA GLN A 221 21.87 0.05 7.96
C GLN A 221 22.43 -0.97 6.98
N GLN A 222 21.69 -1.20 5.90
CA GLN A 222 22.11 -2.05 4.80
C GLN A 222 22.03 -1.27 3.47
N GLN A 223 23.02 -1.48 2.60
CA GLN A 223 22.96 -1.04 1.22
C GLN A 223 22.26 -2.09 0.37
N ILE A 224 21.33 -1.65 -0.48
CA ILE A 224 20.61 -2.50 -1.43
C ILE A 224 20.92 -2.11 -2.86
N HIS A 225 20.85 -3.09 -3.75
CA HIS A 225 21.18 -2.97 -5.16
C HIS A 225 20.01 -3.51 -5.98
N PHE A 226 19.54 -2.70 -6.94
CA PHE A 226 18.65 -3.12 -8.00
C PHE A 226 19.40 -3.03 -9.33
N ILE A 227 19.24 -4.05 -10.16
CA ILE A 227 19.81 -4.09 -11.50
C ILE A 227 18.64 -4.23 -12.45
N LEU A 228 18.46 -3.22 -13.30
CA LEU A 228 17.48 -3.22 -14.37
C LEU A 228 18.21 -3.19 -15.72
N ASN A 229 17.47 -3.49 -16.77
CA ASN A 229 17.91 -3.40 -18.15
C ASN A 229 16.85 -2.71 -19.03
N GLN A 230 17.18 -2.51 -20.29
CA GLN A 230 16.31 -1.86 -21.27
C GLN A 230 14.94 -2.56 -21.46
N THR A 231 14.86 -3.88 -21.27
CA THR A 231 13.58 -4.62 -21.36
C THR A 231 12.68 -4.38 -20.17
N ASP A 232 13.22 -4.06 -19.00
CA ASP A 232 12.42 -3.67 -17.81
C ASP A 232 11.71 -2.33 -18.03
N LEU A 233 12.27 -1.46 -18.88
CA LEU A 233 11.68 -0.18 -19.28
C LEU A 233 10.69 -0.30 -20.43
N SER A 234 10.58 -1.48 -21.04
CA SER A 234 9.76 -1.68 -22.24
C SER A 234 8.27 -1.58 -21.95
N PHE A 235 7.52 -1.22 -22.98
CA PHE A 235 6.07 -1.14 -23.00
C PHE A 235 5.51 -1.71 -24.30
N ILE A 236 4.19 -1.94 -24.34
CA ILE A 236 3.49 -2.36 -25.56
C ILE A 236 3.10 -1.11 -26.35
N GLY A 237 3.67 -0.95 -27.55
CA GLY A 237 3.43 0.16 -28.47
C GLY A 237 2.11 0.06 -29.24
N LEU A 238 1.85 1.05 -30.11
CA LEU A 238 0.59 1.16 -30.86
C LEU A 238 0.38 -0.02 -31.82
N ASN A 239 1.48 -0.60 -32.30
CA ASN A 239 1.47 -1.76 -33.19
C ASN A 239 1.39 -3.09 -32.42
N LEU A 240 1.09 -3.06 -31.11
CA LEU A 240 1.05 -4.22 -30.21
C LEU A 240 2.39 -4.96 -30.08
N THR A 241 3.50 -4.28 -30.38
CA THR A 241 4.86 -4.78 -30.24
C THR A 241 5.50 -4.24 -28.98
N ARG A 242 6.29 -5.08 -28.29
CA ARG A 242 7.12 -4.63 -27.17
C ARG A 242 8.24 -3.75 -27.71
N GLN A 243 8.39 -2.57 -27.13
CA GLN A 243 9.44 -1.62 -27.48
C GLN A 243 9.88 -0.85 -26.23
N THR A 244 11.09 -0.30 -26.29
CA THR A 244 11.59 0.70 -25.34
C THR A 244 11.99 1.91 -26.17
N GLU A 245 11.87 3.10 -25.60
CA GLU A 245 12.26 4.34 -26.27
C GLU A 245 13.37 5.03 -25.45
N PRO A 246 14.33 5.70 -26.11
CA PRO A 246 15.31 6.51 -25.41
C PRO A 246 14.61 7.73 -24.80
N GLY A 247 15.09 8.18 -23.65
CA GLY A 247 14.39 9.25 -22.93
C GLY A 247 14.80 9.41 -21.49
N LEU A 248 14.08 10.29 -20.81
CA LEU A 248 14.28 10.59 -19.39
C LEU A 248 13.40 9.70 -18.53
N PHE A 249 14.01 9.05 -17.55
CA PHE A 249 13.34 8.23 -16.56
C PHE A 249 13.59 8.78 -15.16
N ILE A 250 12.60 8.67 -14.27
CA ILE A 250 12.71 8.99 -12.85
C ILE A 250 12.53 7.72 -12.04
N ILE A 251 13.53 7.39 -11.21
CA ILE A 251 13.48 6.35 -10.20
C ILE A 251 12.88 6.97 -8.94
N THR A 252 11.92 6.28 -8.33
CA THR A 252 11.35 6.66 -7.03
C THR A 252 11.44 5.48 -6.05
N VAL A 253 12.03 5.73 -4.88
CA VAL A 253 12.07 4.78 -3.76
C VAL A 253 11.70 5.54 -2.48
N GLY A 254 10.51 5.27 -1.94
CA GLY A 254 9.98 6.04 -0.80
C GLY A 254 9.87 7.53 -1.14
N ASN A 255 10.59 8.36 -0.38
CA ASN A 255 10.68 9.81 -0.58
C ASN A 255 11.89 10.26 -1.42
N LEU A 256 12.72 9.32 -1.89
CA LEU A 256 13.89 9.63 -2.72
C LEU A 256 13.55 9.52 -4.19
N GLN A 257 14.12 10.43 -4.97
CA GLN A 257 14.07 10.42 -6.43
C GLN A 257 15.46 10.61 -7.01
N ALA A 258 15.71 9.93 -8.13
CA ALA A 258 16.89 10.12 -8.96
C ALA A 258 16.48 9.98 -10.43
N ASN A 259 17.18 10.65 -11.35
CA ASN A 259 16.88 10.60 -12.77
C ASN A 259 18.04 10.02 -13.57
N PHE A 260 17.72 9.41 -14.70
CA PHE A 260 18.70 8.99 -15.70
C PHE A 260 18.13 9.14 -17.10
N THR A 261 19.01 9.34 -18.08
CA THR A 261 18.66 9.36 -19.49
C THR A 261 19.15 8.07 -20.15
N LEU A 262 18.23 7.34 -20.80
CA LEU A 262 18.57 6.23 -21.68
C LEU A 262 18.90 6.80 -23.07
N LEU A 263 20.13 6.58 -23.54
CA LEU A 263 20.56 6.99 -24.88
C LEU A 263 19.98 6.07 -25.95
N ALA A 264 19.79 6.60 -27.15
CA ALA A 264 19.33 5.82 -28.31
C ALA A 264 20.29 4.66 -28.63
N ASP A 265 19.76 3.65 -29.32
CA ASP A 265 20.59 2.58 -29.85
C ASP A 265 21.47 3.14 -30.98
N ASP A 266 22.79 3.13 -30.78
CA ASP A 266 23.78 3.64 -31.74
C ASP A 266 23.85 2.78 -33.03
N ILE A 267 23.05 1.70 -33.13
CA ILE A 267 23.12 0.70 -34.22
C ILE A 267 22.39 1.15 -35.51
N HIS A 268 21.65 2.27 -35.50
CA HIS A 268 20.90 2.74 -36.69
C HIS A 268 21.19 4.18 -37.14
N SER A 269 22.36 4.72 -36.80
CA SER A 269 22.83 6.00 -37.36
C SER A 269 23.77 5.81 -38.56
N ASP A 270 23.33 5.06 -39.58
CA ASP A 270 23.91 5.01 -40.94
C ASP A 270 22.78 4.94 -41.99
#